data_AF-A0A0E0AAS5-F1
#
_entry.id   AF-A0A0E0AAS5-F1
#
_cell.length_a   1.000
_cell.length_b   1.000
_cell.length_c   1.000
_cell.angle_alpha   90.00
_cell.angle_beta   90.00
_cell.angle_gamma   90.00
#
_symmetry.space_group_name_H-M   'P 1'
#
loop_
_entity.id
_entity.type
_entity.pdbx_description
1 polymer ?
#
loop_
_entity_poly.entity_id
_entity_poly.type
_entity_poly.pdbx_seq_one_letter_code
_entity_poly.pdbx_strand_id
1 'polypeptide(L)'
;MCGRPLGLQFHHASGDLYVADEYLGLLRAPALGGLAEVVTTETAGVPFNFLNDLDVDQRTGDVYFTDSSSTYRQQQHSHPPSSPAIRSAHRSARRWCASGGGAGSVSSPAMASESRRVGARHLFDGMCRRRTVFSPDELLPQVMVDPDAPNPSNPTLREYLHWMVTDIPSSTDDSFGREIVTYESPSPTMGIHRIVMVLYQQLGRGTVFAPQVRQNFNLRSFARRFNLGKPVAAMYFNCQRPTGTGGRRPT
;
A
#
# COMPACT_ATOMS: atom_id res chain seq x y z
N MET A 1 -3.48 -13.90 3.57
CA MET A 1 -3.74 -12.67 4.34
C MET A 1 -3.73 -11.53 3.34
N CYS A 2 -4.74 -10.65 3.34
CA CYS A 2 -4.71 -9.44 2.50
C CYS A 2 -4.03 -8.34 3.30
N GLY A 3 -3.22 -7.51 2.65
CA GLY A 3 -2.60 -6.33 3.27
C GLY A 3 -3.63 -5.27 3.67
N ARG A 4 -3.18 -4.29 4.46
CA ARG A 4 -3.86 -3.03 4.74
C ARG A 4 -2.82 -1.90 4.70
N PRO A 5 -2.64 -1.27 3.54
CA PRO A 5 -1.76 -0.11 3.40
C PRO A 5 -2.29 1.03 4.26
N LEU A 6 -1.45 1.59 5.13
CA LEU A 6 -1.78 2.70 6.01
C LEU A 6 -0.92 3.96 5.76
N GLY A 7 0.24 3.80 5.11
CA GLY A 7 1.07 4.92 4.67
C GLY A 7 1.84 4.60 3.40
N LEU A 8 2.08 5.62 2.59
CA LEU A 8 2.70 5.52 1.26
C LEU A 8 3.58 6.72 1.00
N GLN A 9 4.81 6.50 0.54
CA GLN A 9 5.70 7.60 0.19
C GLN A 9 6.64 7.23 -0.95
N PHE A 10 6.82 8.14 -1.91
CA PHE A 10 7.82 7.99 -2.95
C PHE A 10 9.20 8.45 -2.49
N HIS A 11 10.23 7.78 -2.98
CA HIS A 11 11.57 8.37 -3.04
C HIS A 11 11.78 9.01 -4.41
N HIS A 12 11.74 10.34 -4.49
CA HIS A 12 11.66 11.11 -5.74
C HIS A 12 12.84 10.88 -6.69
N ALA A 13 14.05 10.67 -6.14
CA ALA A 13 15.24 10.47 -6.96
C ALA A 13 15.23 9.10 -7.67
N SER A 14 14.80 8.04 -6.96
CA SER A 14 14.70 6.70 -7.55
C SER A 14 13.40 6.44 -8.30
N GLY A 15 12.30 7.07 -7.87
CA GLY A 15 10.94 6.74 -8.27
C GLY A 15 10.31 5.55 -7.53
N ASP A 16 11.01 4.93 -6.58
CA ASP A 16 10.50 3.81 -5.78
C ASP A 16 9.36 4.27 -4.87
N LEU A 17 8.35 3.41 -4.71
CA LEU A 17 7.22 3.62 -3.80
C LEU A 17 7.36 2.73 -2.58
N TYR A 18 7.41 3.32 -1.40
CA TYR A 18 7.40 2.63 -0.12
C TYR A 18 5.97 2.56 0.43
N VAL A 19 5.62 1.44 1.06
CA VAL A 19 4.31 1.19 1.65
C VAL A 19 4.47 0.68 3.08
N ALA A 20 3.77 1.30 4.01
CA ALA A 20 3.58 0.82 5.37
C ALA A 20 2.28 0.02 5.36
N ASP A 21 2.39 -1.29 5.46
CA ASP A 21 1.24 -2.18 5.56
C ASP A 21 1.10 -2.70 6.99
N GLU A 22 -0.10 -2.62 7.55
CA GLU A 22 -0.41 -3.07 8.91
C GLU A 22 -0.02 -4.55 9.13
N TYR A 23 -0.18 -5.39 8.11
CA TYR A 23 -0.02 -6.84 8.22
C TYR A 23 1.24 -7.35 7.52
N LEU A 24 1.67 -6.69 6.44
CA LEU A 24 2.78 -7.14 5.60
C LEU A 24 4.11 -6.44 5.93
N GLY A 25 4.08 -5.40 6.77
CA GLY A 25 5.25 -4.63 7.16
C GLY A 25 5.62 -3.55 6.15
N LEU A 26 6.91 -3.20 6.09
CA LEU A 26 7.41 -2.20 5.15
C LEU A 26 7.67 -2.84 3.79
N LEU A 27 7.00 -2.35 2.75
CA LEU A 27 7.12 -2.83 1.38
C LEU A 27 7.77 -1.77 0.47
N ARG A 28 8.41 -2.21 -0.61
CA ARG A 28 8.95 -1.34 -1.67
C ARG A 28 8.54 -1.86 -3.04
N ALA A 29 7.93 -1.00 -3.85
CA ALA A 29 7.69 -1.23 -5.27
C ALA A 29 8.69 -0.41 -6.10
N PRO A 30 9.51 -1.04 -6.97
CA PRO A 30 10.50 -0.33 -7.78
C PRO A 30 9.88 0.62 -8.80
N ALA A 31 10.60 1.69 -9.13
CA ALA A 31 10.18 2.71 -10.10
C ALA A 31 9.92 2.18 -11.52
N LEU A 32 10.64 1.12 -11.91
CA LEU A 32 10.46 0.42 -13.20
C LEU A 32 9.31 -0.58 -13.17
N GLY A 33 8.56 -0.61 -12.07
CA GLY A 33 7.64 -1.68 -11.77
C GLY A 33 8.35 -2.95 -11.38
N GLY A 34 7.60 -4.04 -11.46
CA GLY A 34 8.00 -5.22 -10.72
C GLY A 34 7.46 -5.12 -9.32
N LEU A 35 7.95 -6.04 -8.50
CA LEU A 35 7.21 -6.41 -7.32
C LEU A 35 7.40 -5.56 -6.12
N ALA A 36 6.27 -5.29 -5.45
CA ALA A 36 6.29 -4.95 -4.05
C ALA A 36 7.00 -6.08 -3.30
N GLU A 37 8.22 -5.80 -2.84
CA GLU A 37 9.00 -6.68 -2.00
C GLU A 37 8.90 -6.21 -0.56
N VAL A 38 8.93 -7.17 0.36
CA VAL A 38 9.00 -6.87 1.79
C VAL A 38 10.42 -6.38 2.08
N VAL A 39 10.56 -5.11 2.44
CA VAL A 39 11.81 -4.51 2.89
C VAL A 39 12.18 -5.04 4.26
N THR A 40 11.22 -5.00 5.19
CA THR A 40 11.36 -5.60 6.51
C THR A 40 9.99 -5.72 7.21
N THR A 41 9.87 -6.71 8.10
CA THR A 41 8.73 -6.90 9.02
C THR A 41 9.08 -6.60 10.46
N GLU A 42 10.33 -6.20 10.74
CA GLU A 42 10.82 -5.93 12.08
C GLU A 42 11.94 -4.87 12.07
N THR A 43 12.22 -4.29 13.23
CA THR A 43 13.45 -3.50 13.42
C THR A 43 14.01 -3.72 14.81
N ALA A 44 15.35 -3.80 14.91
CA ALA A 44 16.05 -4.13 16.15
C ALA A 44 15.49 -5.40 16.85
N GLY A 45 15.11 -6.41 16.07
CA GLY A 45 14.55 -7.68 16.57
C GLY A 45 13.11 -7.59 17.11
N VAL A 46 12.41 -6.46 16.90
CA VAL A 46 11.01 -6.28 17.28
C VAL A 46 10.12 -6.32 16.04
N PRO A 47 9.24 -7.33 15.91
CA PRO A 47 8.24 -7.38 14.84
C PRO A 47 7.28 -6.21 14.85
N PHE A 48 6.92 -5.73 13.67
CA PHE A 48 5.86 -4.74 13.51
C PHE A 48 4.52 -5.39 13.84
N ASN A 49 3.73 -4.74 14.69
CA ASN A 49 2.35 -5.18 14.94
C ASN A 49 1.31 -4.18 14.42
N PHE A 50 1.69 -2.91 14.24
CA PHE A 50 0.80 -1.88 13.72
C PHE A 50 1.62 -0.74 13.09
N LEU A 51 2.09 -0.99 11.87
CA LEU A 51 2.83 0.00 11.07
C LEU A 51 1.84 1.01 10.49
N ASN A 52 1.80 2.22 11.01
CA ASN A 52 0.76 3.21 10.65
C ASN A 52 1.14 4.02 9.42
N ASP A 53 2.36 4.54 9.39
CA ASP A 53 2.74 5.56 8.43
C ASP A 53 4.25 5.57 8.23
N LEU A 54 4.70 6.12 7.10
CA LEU A 54 6.10 6.27 6.75
C LEU A 54 6.39 7.58 6.02
N ASP A 55 7.61 8.08 6.20
CA ASP A 55 8.19 9.14 5.38
C ASP A 55 9.57 8.69 4.86
N VAL A 56 10.01 9.29 3.76
CA VAL A 56 11.30 8.99 3.13
C VAL A 56 12.09 10.28 3.01
N ASP A 57 13.29 10.30 3.59
CA ASP A 57 14.23 11.39 3.37
C ASP A 57 14.63 11.40 1.89
N GLN A 58 14.16 12.42 1.19
CA GLN A 58 14.32 12.56 -0.26
C GLN A 58 15.77 12.76 -0.71
N ARG A 59 16.69 13.07 0.22
CA ARG A 59 18.12 13.25 -0.06
C ARG A 59 18.91 11.98 0.18
N THR A 60 18.58 11.23 1.23
CA THR A 60 19.36 10.05 1.65
C THR A 60 18.72 8.73 1.25
N GLY A 61 17.40 8.70 1.03
CA GLY A 61 16.61 7.50 0.83
C GLY A 61 16.29 6.75 2.13
N ASP A 62 16.59 7.33 3.30
CA ASP A 62 16.24 6.72 4.59
C ASP A 62 14.74 6.74 4.81
N VAL A 63 14.20 5.62 5.28
CA VAL A 63 12.76 5.46 5.54
C VAL A 63 12.51 5.60 7.04
N TYR A 64 11.66 6.54 7.42
CA TYR A 64 11.18 6.73 8.78
C TYR A 64 9.75 6.22 8.85
N PHE A 65 9.39 5.54 9.93
CA PHE A 65 8.03 5.01 10.08
C PHE A 65 7.57 5.02 11.52
N THR A 66 6.26 5.00 11.70
CA THR A 66 5.64 4.91 13.03
C THR A 66 5.02 3.54 13.24
N ASP A 67 5.38 2.91 14.35
CA ASP A 67 4.81 1.64 14.79
C ASP A 67 4.11 1.84 16.13
N SER A 68 2.79 1.64 16.16
CA SER A 68 1.96 1.78 17.36
C SER A 68 1.85 0.47 18.17
N SER A 69 2.68 -0.53 17.86
CA SER A 69 2.68 -1.86 18.48
C SER A 69 2.80 -1.88 20.01
N SER A 70 3.42 -0.87 20.63
CA SER A 70 3.58 -0.79 22.09
C SER A 70 2.31 -0.40 22.83
N THR A 71 1.30 0.13 22.13
CA THR A 71 0.11 0.74 22.74
C THR A 71 -1.18 -0.02 22.37
N TYR A 72 -1.20 -0.72 21.23
CA TYR A 72 -2.41 -1.41 20.74
C TYR A 72 -2.08 -2.86 20.30
N ARG A 73 -2.82 -3.82 20.85
CA ARG A 73 -2.79 -5.24 20.45
C ARG A 73 -3.97 -5.51 19.51
N GLN A 74 -3.75 -6.27 18.44
CA GLN A 74 -4.68 -6.62 17.34
C GLN A 74 -6.10 -7.12 17.73
N GLN A 75 -6.41 -7.33 19.01
CA GLN A 75 -7.69 -7.91 19.45
C GLN A 75 -8.83 -6.90 19.72
N GLN A 76 -8.62 -5.59 19.54
CA GLN A 76 -9.61 -4.58 19.98
C GLN A 76 -10.37 -3.80 18.88
N HIS A 77 -10.13 -4.05 17.59
CA HIS A 77 -10.71 -3.23 16.50
C HIS A 77 -12.02 -3.79 15.89
N SER A 78 -12.92 -4.38 16.68
CA SER A 78 -14.28 -4.63 16.20
C SER A 78 -15.16 -3.36 16.14
N HIS A 79 -14.77 -2.24 16.77
CA HIS A 79 -15.49 -0.96 16.70
C HIS A 79 -14.54 0.26 16.70
N PRO A 80 -14.76 1.28 15.85
CA PRO A 80 -13.95 2.50 15.89
C PRO A 80 -14.29 3.33 17.14
N PRO A 81 -13.32 3.79 17.94
CA PRO A 81 -13.59 4.74 19.00
C PRO A 81 -13.86 6.13 18.42
N SER A 82 -14.93 6.76 18.89
CA SER A 82 -15.31 8.13 18.58
C SER A 82 -14.40 9.16 19.28
N SER A 83 -13.46 9.77 18.54
CA SER A 83 -12.68 11.00 18.88
C SER A 83 -11.80 10.98 20.16
N PRO A 84 -10.90 11.95 20.38
CA PRO A 84 -9.88 12.57 19.53
C PRO A 84 -8.48 12.27 20.15
N ALA A 85 -7.89 11.10 19.86
CA ALA A 85 -6.62 10.68 20.49
C ALA A 85 -5.39 10.70 19.54
N ILE A 86 -5.55 11.20 18.32
CA ILE A 86 -4.50 11.21 17.27
C ILE A 86 -3.30 12.10 17.66
N ARG A 87 -3.41 12.99 18.66
CA ARG A 87 -2.36 13.96 18.98
C ARG A 87 -1.23 13.46 19.89
N SER A 88 -1.18 12.20 20.32
CA SER A 88 -0.14 11.72 21.27
C SER A 88 0.89 10.72 20.71
N ALA A 89 0.78 10.28 19.45
CA ALA A 89 1.65 9.23 18.90
C ALA A 89 3.09 9.67 18.48
N HIS A 90 3.53 10.88 18.87
CA HIS A 90 4.82 11.46 18.47
C HIS A 90 6.07 10.87 19.17
N ARG A 91 6.05 9.69 19.78
CA ARG A 91 7.18 9.15 20.58
C ARG A 91 7.90 7.90 20.05
N SER A 92 7.54 7.36 18.89
CA SER A 92 8.12 6.08 18.42
C SER A 92 8.42 6.02 16.92
N ALA A 93 8.89 7.12 16.33
CA ALA A 93 9.44 7.10 14.98
C ALA A 93 10.70 6.21 14.94
N ARG A 94 10.70 5.20 14.08
CA ARG A 94 11.82 4.28 13.84
C ARG A 94 12.42 4.59 12.46
N ARG A 95 13.73 4.38 12.30
CA ARG A 95 14.47 4.64 11.06
C ARG A 95 14.98 3.33 10.45
N TRP A 96 14.89 3.21 9.14
CA TRP A 96 15.54 2.19 8.32
C TRP A 96 16.46 2.87 7.30
N CYS A 97 17.70 2.41 7.20
CA CYS A 97 18.71 2.97 6.29
C CYS A 97 18.87 2.07 5.06
N ALA A 98 18.78 2.65 3.86
CA ALA A 98 18.85 1.91 2.59
C ALA A 98 20.29 1.56 2.12
N SER A 99 21.32 1.78 2.95
CA SER A 99 22.71 1.89 2.49
C SER A 99 23.22 0.68 1.70
N GLY A 100 23.81 0.97 0.53
CA GLY A 100 24.42 0.02 -0.40
C GLY A 100 25.64 -0.74 0.14
N GLY A 101 26.06 -1.73 -0.65
CA GLY A 101 26.97 -2.81 -0.31
C GLY A 101 28.23 -2.46 0.50
N GLY A 102 28.47 -3.28 1.52
CA GLY A 102 29.70 -3.32 2.30
C GLY A 102 29.56 -4.40 3.38
N ALA A 103 30.43 -5.41 3.32
CA ALA A 103 30.40 -6.64 4.11
C ALA A 103 30.21 -6.41 5.63
N GLY A 104 29.16 -7.02 6.18
CA GLY A 104 28.95 -7.18 7.61
C GLY A 104 28.19 -8.47 7.85
N SER A 105 28.94 -9.55 8.08
CA SER A 105 28.41 -10.88 8.37
C SER A 105 27.59 -10.88 9.65
N VAL A 106 26.27 -11.00 9.54
CA VAL A 106 25.43 -11.55 10.62
C VAL A 106 24.87 -12.86 10.11
N SER A 107 25.37 -13.94 10.70
CA SER A 107 25.05 -15.33 10.41
C SER A 107 23.55 -15.58 10.36
N SER A 108 23.08 -16.09 9.22
CA SER A 108 21.75 -16.66 9.05
C SER A 108 21.53 -17.87 9.97
N PRO A 109 20.34 -18.02 10.56
CA PRO A 109 19.69 -19.32 10.65
C PRO A 109 18.78 -19.47 9.43
N ALA A 110 19.01 -20.54 8.68
CA ALA A 110 18.14 -20.98 7.61
C ALA A 110 16.74 -21.30 8.17
N MET A 111 15.71 -20.58 7.72
CA MET A 111 14.32 -21.01 7.72
C MET A 111 13.77 -20.78 6.32
N ALA A 112 13.98 -21.77 5.46
CA ALA A 112 13.27 -21.89 4.21
C ALA A 112 11.88 -22.46 4.49
N SER A 113 10.83 -21.67 4.27
CA SER A 113 9.57 -22.16 3.68
C SER A 113 8.68 -21.00 3.23
N GLU A 114 8.61 -20.82 1.91
CA GLU A 114 7.53 -20.16 1.14
C GLU A 114 7.21 -18.68 1.41
N SER A 115 8.18 -17.78 1.21
CA SER A 115 7.89 -16.37 0.92
C SER A 115 7.23 -16.26 -0.46
N ARG A 116 5.92 -15.95 -0.46
CA ARG A 116 5.13 -15.67 -1.66
C ARG A 116 5.65 -14.42 -2.36
N ARG A 117 6.30 -14.65 -3.50
CA ARG A 117 6.73 -13.64 -4.46
C ARG A 117 5.48 -13.04 -5.12
N VAL A 118 5.34 -11.73 -5.07
CA VAL A 118 4.07 -11.08 -5.38
C VAL A 118 3.73 -10.93 -6.88
N GLY A 119 4.55 -11.17 -7.91
CA GLY A 119 4.38 -10.76 -9.35
C GLY A 119 4.07 -9.27 -9.74
N ALA A 120 4.89 -8.56 -10.54
CA ALA A 120 4.46 -7.34 -11.25
C ALA A 120 5.15 -7.28 -12.60
N ARG A 121 4.36 -7.22 -13.66
CA ARG A 121 4.85 -7.15 -15.03
C ARG A 121 3.91 -6.25 -15.83
N HIS A 122 4.52 -5.43 -16.69
CA HIS A 122 3.93 -4.62 -17.76
C HIS A 122 3.24 -3.27 -17.48
N LEU A 123 3.33 -2.65 -16.30
CA LEU A 123 2.70 -1.33 -16.09
C LEU A 123 3.59 -0.08 -16.24
N PHE A 124 4.91 -0.22 -16.36
CA PHE A 124 5.84 0.90 -16.12
C PHE A 124 6.68 1.35 -17.33
N ASP A 125 6.49 0.75 -18.50
CA ASP A 125 7.32 1.01 -19.69
C ASP A 125 7.21 2.46 -20.23
N GLY A 126 6.25 3.24 -19.73
CA GLY A 126 6.03 4.65 -20.13
C GLY A 126 6.57 5.73 -19.16
N MET A 127 6.97 5.37 -17.94
CA MET A 127 7.31 6.36 -16.89
C MET A 127 8.81 6.66 -16.79
N CYS A 128 9.68 5.75 -17.25
CA CYS A 128 11.12 5.89 -17.04
C CYS A 128 11.82 6.95 -17.94
N ARG A 129 11.09 7.76 -18.72
CA ARG A 129 11.68 8.75 -19.65
C ARG A 129 11.44 10.22 -19.33
N ARG A 130 10.76 10.56 -18.23
CA ARG A 130 10.74 11.93 -17.72
C ARG A 130 11.07 11.94 -16.24
N ARG A 131 12.10 12.70 -15.87
CA ARG A 131 12.29 13.18 -14.49
C ARG A 131 10.98 13.82 -14.04
N THR A 132 10.19 13.14 -13.22
CA THR A 132 9.01 13.74 -12.60
C THR A 132 9.42 14.17 -11.20
N VAL A 133 10.01 15.38 -11.11
CA VAL A 133 9.96 16.11 -9.85
C VAL A 133 8.51 16.55 -9.74
N PHE A 134 7.72 15.89 -8.90
CA PHE A 134 6.35 16.34 -8.65
C PHE A 134 6.41 17.72 -7.98
N SER A 135 5.57 18.65 -8.43
CA SER A 135 5.48 19.95 -7.76
C SER A 135 4.73 19.75 -6.43
N PRO A 136 5.06 20.49 -5.35
CA PRO A 136 4.39 20.34 -4.06
C PRO A 136 2.87 20.56 -4.13
N ASP A 137 2.41 21.27 -5.16
CA ASP A 137 1.00 21.62 -5.38
C ASP A 137 0.24 20.57 -6.19
N GLU A 138 0.92 19.55 -6.72
CA GLU A 138 0.27 18.44 -7.43
C GLU A 138 -0.53 17.57 -6.45
N LEU A 139 -1.70 17.11 -6.90
CA LEU A 139 -2.60 16.27 -6.12
C LEU A 139 -2.62 14.86 -6.70
N LEU A 140 -2.39 13.86 -5.86
CA LEU A 140 -2.22 12.46 -6.26
C LEU A 140 -3.31 11.56 -5.68
N PRO A 141 -4.55 11.57 -6.23
CA PRO A 141 -5.59 10.68 -5.74
C PRO A 141 -5.19 9.21 -5.90
N GLN A 142 -5.49 8.44 -4.86
CA GLN A 142 -5.25 7.01 -4.75
C GLN A 142 -6.57 6.24 -4.88
N VAL A 143 -6.53 5.16 -5.67
CA VAL A 143 -7.68 4.27 -5.87
C VAL A 143 -7.22 2.82 -5.75
N MET A 144 -7.90 2.04 -4.91
CA MET A 144 -7.62 0.62 -4.67
C MET A 144 -8.78 -0.24 -5.17
N VAL A 145 -8.52 -1.14 -6.12
CA VAL A 145 -9.53 -1.95 -6.80
C VAL A 145 -9.16 -3.43 -6.87
N ASP A 146 -10.17 -4.28 -6.93
CA ASP A 146 -10.06 -5.72 -7.18
C ASP A 146 -10.73 -6.05 -8.53
N PRO A 147 -9.97 -6.36 -9.60
CA PRO A 147 -10.49 -6.72 -10.90
C PRO A 147 -10.95 -8.18 -10.98
N ASP A 148 -10.72 -8.96 -9.93
CA ASP A 148 -10.98 -10.40 -9.85
C ASP A 148 -12.23 -10.71 -9.02
N ALA A 149 -12.96 -9.71 -8.52
CA ALA A 149 -14.16 -9.93 -7.72
C ALA A 149 -15.34 -10.53 -8.53
N PRO A 150 -16.08 -11.52 -7.99
CA PRO A 150 -15.89 -12.18 -6.69
C PRO A 150 -14.88 -13.33 -6.70
N ASN A 151 -14.47 -13.80 -7.89
CA ASN A 151 -13.37 -14.74 -8.08
C ASN A 151 -12.75 -14.56 -9.49
N PRO A 152 -11.45 -14.84 -9.67
CA PRO A 152 -10.74 -14.54 -10.92
C PRO A 152 -11.27 -15.31 -12.15
N SER A 153 -11.89 -16.48 -11.94
CA SER A 153 -12.41 -17.31 -13.03
C SER A 153 -13.76 -16.80 -13.56
N ASN A 154 -14.56 -16.15 -12.73
CA ASN A 154 -15.84 -15.55 -13.11
C ASN A 154 -16.03 -14.19 -12.40
N PRO A 155 -15.31 -13.15 -12.85
CA PRO A 155 -15.21 -11.88 -12.14
C PRO A 155 -16.41 -10.96 -12.46
N THR A 156 -17.62 -11.34 -12.05
CA THR A 156 -18.86 -10.62 -12.37
C THR A 156 -19.02 -9.27 -11.68
N LEU A 157 -18.30 -9.05 -10.57
CA LEU A 157 -18.34 -7.80 -9.78
C LEU A 157 -17.19 -6.85 -10.11
N ARG A 158 -16.33 -7.21 -11.09
CA ARG A 158 -15.16 -6.41 -11.48
C ARG A 158 -15.55 -5.03 -12.01
N GLU A 159 -14.78 -3.98 -11.73
CA GLU A 159 -13.77 -3.90 -10.66
C GLU A 159 -14.50 -3.60 -9.33
N TYR A 160 -14.06 -4.19 -8.22
CA TYR A 160 -14.59 -3.87 -6.90
C TYR A 160 -13.73 -2.81 -6.22
N LEU A 161 -14.32 -1.68 -5.85
CA LEU A 161 -13.60 -0.56 -5.23
C LEU A 161 -13.41 -0.78 -3.72
N HIS A 162 -12.17 -0.98 -3.30
CA HIS A 162 -11.80 -1.15 -1.89
C HIS A 162 -11.57 0.16 -1.16
N TRP A 163 -10.91 1.13 -1.80
CA TRP A 163 -10.50 2.37 -1.13
C TRP A 163 -10.30 3.51 -2.13
N MET A 164 -10.61 4.75 -1.72
CA MET A 164 -10.34 5.94 -2.52
C MET A 164 -10.07 7.15 -1.64
N VAL A 165 -8.90 7.76 -1.85
CA VAL A 165 -8.46 8.99 -1.19
C VAL A 165 -8.09 10.01 -2.26
N THR A 166 -8.61 11.23 -2.16
CA THR A 166 -8.37 12.31 -3.13
C THR A 166 -7.65 13.48 -2.50
N ASP A 167 -7.29 14.49 -3.28
CA ASP A 167 -6.71 15.74 -2.75
C ASP A 167 -5.41 15.53 -1.93
N ILE A 168 -4.70 14.42 -2.14
CA ILE A 168 -3.42 14.12 -1.49
C ILE A 168 -2.33 15.02 -2.08
N PRO A 169 -1.70 15.93 -1.32
CA PRO A 169 -0.53 16.65 -1.80
C PRO A 169 0.61 15.70 -2.18
N SER A 170 1.30 15.94 -3.29
CA SER A 170 2.35 15.06 -3.82
C SER A 170 3.54 14.83 -2.89
N SER A 171 3.76 15.75 -1.94
CA SER A 171 4.84 15.72 -0.97
C SER A 171 4.46 15.06 0.36
N THR A 172 3.24 14.53 0.45
CA THR A 172 2.69 13.91 1.65
C THR A 172 2.12 12.53 1.34
N ASP A 173 1.74 11.80 2.37
CA ASP A 173 1.03 10.53 2.29
C ASP A 173 -0.51 10.69 2.20
N ASP A 174 -1.22 9.57 2.15
CA ASP A 174 -2.67 9.49 2.05
C ASP A 174 -3.43 9.97 3.28
N SER A 175 -2.79 10.10 4.45
CA SER A 175 -3.42 10.66 5.67
C SER A 175 -3.73 12.16 5.55
N PHE A 176 -3.03 12.88 4.67
CA PHE A 176 -3.29 14.28 4.36
C PHE A 176 -4.35 14.49 3.26
N GLY A 177 -4.79 13.40 2.65
CA GLY A 177 -5.85 13.39 1.66
C GLY A 177 -7.25 13.47 2.25
N ARG A 178 -8.22 13.50 1.35
CA ARG A 178 -9.65 13.37 1.65
C ARG A 178 -10.10 11.96 1.31
N GLU A 179 -10.34 11.14 2.33
CA GLU A 179 -10.97 9.83 2.15
C GLU A 179 -12.42 10.02 1.70
N ILE A 180 -12.73 9.63 0.46
CA ILE A 180 -14.08 9.75 -0.13
C ILE A 180 -14.76 8.39 -0.30
N VAL A 181 -13.99 7.30 -0.29
CA VAL A 181 -14.51 5.94 -0.15
C VAL A 181 -13.67 5.25 0.90
N THR A 182 -14.27 4.90 2.03
CA THR A 182 -13.57 4.28 3.17
C THR A 182 -12.93 2.95 2.81
N TYR A 183 -11.77 2.65 3.40
CA TYR A 183 -11.10 1.37 3.21
C TYR A 183 -12.00 0.19 3.59
N GLU A 184 -12.21 -0.72 2.65
CA GLU A 184 -12.82 -2.02 2.89
C GLU A 184 -11.79 -3.12 2.64
N SER A 185 -11.45 -3.89 3.67
CA SER A 185 -10.41 -4.91 3.58
C SER A 185 -10.76 -5.99 2.54
N PRO A 186 -9.87 -6.29 1.58
CA PRO A 186 -10.10 -7.39 0.65
C PRO A 186 -10.32 -8.70 1.42
N SER A 187 -11.36 -9.43 1.05
CA SER A 187 -11.76 -10.69 1.70
C SER A 187 -12.15 -11.74 0.65
N PRO A 188 -11.23 -12.13 -0.23
CA PRO A 188 -11.52 -13.05 -1.32
C PRO A 188 -11.97 -14.41 -0.76
N THR A 189 -13.07 -14.94 -1.29
CA THR A 189 -13.64 -16.21 -0.86
C THR A 189 -13.04 -17.38 -1.64
N MET A 190 -12.62 -17.15 -2.89
CA MET A 190 -12.10 -18.16 -3.81
C MET A 190 -11.03 -17.60 -4.73
N GLY A 191 -9.98 -18.37 -4.97
CA GLY A 191 -8.89 -17.98 -5.88
C GLY A 191 -7.96 -16.92 -5.31
N ILE A 192 -7.03 -16.48 -6.16
CA ILE A 192 -6.06 -15.43 -5.87
C ILE A 192 -6.53 -14.18 -6.61
N HIS A 193 -6.84 -13.13 -5.86
CA HIS A 193 -7.26 -11.83 -6.35
C HIS A 193 -6.08 -10.88 -6.40
N ARG A 194 -6.03 -10.04 -7.42
CA ARG A 194 -5.06 -8.95 -7.53
C ARG A 194 -5.66 -7.69 -6.95
N ILE A 195 -5.09 -7.19 -5.88
CA ILE A 195 -5.52 -5.92 -5.31
C ILE A 195 -4.62 -4.84 -5.89
N VAL A 196 -5.18 -4.00 -6.76
CA VAL A 196 -4.46 -3.00 -7.54
C VAL A 196 -4.66 -1.63 -6.89
N MET A 197 -3.57 -0.98 -6.53
CA MET A 197 -3.57 0.40 -6.08
C MET A 197 -2.99 1.30 -7.18
N VAL A 198 -3.70 2.36 -7.52
CA VAL A 198 -3.36 3.25 -8.64
C VAL A 198 -3.38 4.69 -8.16
N LEU A 199 -2.33 5.42 -8.51
CA LEU A 199 -2.21 6.87 -8.30
C LEU A 199 -2.41 7.59 -9.62
N TYR A 200 -3.16 8.68 -9.58
CA TYR A 200 -3.36 9.59 -10.72
C TYR A 200 -2.87 10.99 -10.41
N GLN A 201 -2.91 11.88 -11.39
CA GLN A 201 -2.74 13.31 -11.19
C GLN A 201 -4.10 14.00 -11.29
N GLN A 202 -4.48 14.73 -10.24
CA GLN A 202 -5.72 15.49 -10.19
C GLN A 202 -5.47 16.96 -10.53
N LEU A 203 -6.38 17.57 -11.30
CA LEU A 203 -6.22 18.93 -11.81
C LEU A 203 -6.45 20.03 -10.77
N GLY A 204 -7.13 19.73 -9.66
CA GLY A 204 -7.40 20.69 -8.59
C GLY A 204 -8.23 20.08 -7.48
N ARG A 205 -8.22 20.68 -6.29
CA ARG A 205 -8.89 20.15 -5.09
C ARG A 205 -10.40 20.03 -5.26
N GLY A 206 -11.01 18.99 -4.71
CA GLY A 206 -12.47 18.82 -4.69
C GLY A 206 -13.11 18.58 -6.07
N THR A 207 -12.33 18.13 -7.05
CA THR A 207 -12.81 17.86 -8.42
C THR A 207 -13.20 16.40 -8.65
N VAL A 208 -12.84 15.50 -7.73
CA VAL A 208 -13.10 14.05 -7.80
C VAL A 208 -14.16 13.68 -6.78
N PHE A 209 -15.13 12.85 -7.18
CA PHE A 209 -16.26 12.43 -6.34
C PHE A 209 -16.40 10.92 -6.27
N ALA A 210 -16.93 10.44 -5.14
CA ALA A 210 -17.14 9.02 -4.89
C ALA A 210 -18.24 8.43 -5.80
N PRO A 211 -18.08 7.18 -6.27
CA PRO A 211 -19.18 6.45 -6.89
C PRO A 211 -20.22 6.05 -5.84
N GLN A 212 -21.45 5.76 -6.29
CA GLN A 212 -22.54 5.34 -5.41
C GLN A 212 -22.41 3.89 -4.93
N VAL A 213 -21.70 3.06 -5.69
CA VAL A 213 -21.53 1.63 -5.44
C VAL A 213 -20.07 1.24 -5.67
N ARG A 214 -19.61 0.19 -4.97
CA ARG A 214 -18.23 -0.31 -5.06
C ARG A 214 -18.05 -1.32 -6.20
N GLN A 215 -19.04 -2.17 -6.40
CA GLN A 215 -19.05 -3.20 -7.43
C GLN A 215 -19.23 -2.62 -8.82
N ASN A 216 -18.70 -3.31 -9.82
CA ASN A 216 -18.75 -2.88 -11.22
C ASN A 216 -18.20 -1.48 -11.46
N PHE A 217 -17.26 -1.07 -10.60
CA PHE A 217 -16.47 0.12 -10.82
C PHE A 217 -15.63 -0.06 -12.09
N ASN A 218 -15.34 1.05 -12.76
CA ASN A 218 -14.50 1.05 -13.95
C ASN A 218 -13.48 2.17 -13.83
N LEU A 219 -12.27 1.81 -13.41
CA LEU A 219 -11.17 2.73 -13.14
C LEU A 219 -10.81 3.57 -14.37
N ARG A 220 -10.89 2.98 -15.57
CA ARG A 220 -10.61 3.70 -16.82
C ARG A 220 -11.66 4.78 -17.13
N SER A 221 -12.95 4.46 -16.96
CA SER A 221 -14.03 5.42 -17.16
C SER A 221 -14.03 6.50 -16.08
N PHE A 222 -13.67 6.14 -14.84
CA PHE A 222 -13.45 7.10 -13.76
C PHE A 222 -12.33 8.10 -14.10
N ALA A 223 -11.16 7.61 -14.53
CA ALA A 223 -10.04 8.47 -14.92
C ALA A 223 -10.41 9.41 -16.07
N ARG A 224 -11.17 8.94 -17.07
CA ARG A 224 -11.69 9.79 -18.15
C ARG A 224 -12.68 10.84 -17.66
N ARG A 225 -13.63 10.45 -16.79
CA ARG A 225 -14.68 11.35 -16.27
C ARG A 225 -14.10 12.54 -15.51
N PHE A 226 -13.04 12.30 -14.74
CA PHE A 226 -12.41 13.31 -13.90
C PHE A 226 -11.13 13.90 -14.50
N ASN A 227 -10.86 13.66 -15.79
CA ASN A 227 -9.67 14.16 -16.49
C ASN A 227 -8.33 13.85 -15.78
N LEU A 228 -8.25 12.68 -15.15
CA LEU A 228 -7.08 12.24 -14.38
C LEU A 228 -5.90 11.77 -15.25
N GLY A 229 -6.11 11.70 -16.57
CA GLY A 229 -5.08 11.28 -17.52
C GLY A 229 -4.67 9.81 -17.38
N LYS A 230 -3.38 9.54 -17.58
CA LYS A 230 -2.79 8.22 -17.36
C LYS A 230 -2.40 8.06 -15.89
N PRO A 231 -2.40 6.82 -15.35
CA PRO A 231 -1.83 6.57 -14.02
C PRO A 231 -0.42 7.16 -13.91
N VAL A 232 -0.14 7.78 -12.77
CA VAL A 232 1.19 8.29 -12.39
C VAL A 232 2.04 7.15 -11.84
N ALA A 233 1.40 6.24 -11.10
CA ALA A 233 2.00 5.02 -10.60
C ALA A 233 0.90 3.99 -10.35
N ALA A 234 1.27 2.72 -10.30
CA ALA A 234 0.36 1.66 -9.90
C ALA A 234 1.15 0.49 -9.33
N MET A 235 0.62 -0.14 -8.29
CA MET A 235 1.12 -1.40 -7.79
C MET A 235 -0.01 -2.39 -7.62
N TYR A 236 0.31 -3.66 -7.49
CA TYR A 236 -0.67 -4.62 -7.01
C TYR A 236 -0.01 -5.66 -6.11
N PHE A 237 -0.85 -6.25 -5.27
CA PHE A 237 -0.48 -7.43 -4.50
C PHE A 237 -1.52 -8.53 -4.67
N ASN A 238 -1.09 -9.78 -4.48
CA ASN A 238 -2.00 -10.91 -4.53
C ASN A 238 -2.61 -11.14 -3.16
N CYS A 239 -3.93 -11.26 -3.09
CA CYS A 239 -4.63 -11.76 -1.92
C CYS A 239 -5.41 -13.03 -2.21
N GLN A 240 -5.44 -13.94 -1.23
CA GLN A 240 -6.33 -15.09 -1.20
C GLN A 240 -6.85 -15.31 0.21
N ARG A 241 -7.94 -16.09 0.31
CA ARG A 241 -8.49 -16.55 1.58
C ARG A 241 -7.37 -17.12 2.46
N PRO A 242 -7.33 -16.80 3.76
CA PRO A 242 -6.47 -17.52 4.70
C PRO A 242 -6.81 -19.00 4.64
N THR A 243 -5.84 -19.84 4.30
CA THR A 243 -5.97 -21.28 4.54
C THR A 243 -6.04 -21.44 6.05
N GLY A 244 -7.20 -21.83 6.57
CA GLY A 244 -7.33 -22.11 8.00
C GLY A 244 -6.24 -23.08 8.42
N THR A 245 -5.71 -22.92 9.63
CA THR A 245 -4.82 -23.87 10.28
C THR A 245 -5.54 -25.22 10.41
N GLY A 246 -5.47 -26.02 9.35
CA GLY A 246 -5.78 -27.43 9.39
C GLY A 246 -4.66 -28.09 10.18
N GLY A 247 -4.85 -28.18 11.50
CA GLY A 247 -4.03 -29.05 12.33
C GLY A 247 -4.01 -30.43 11.71
N ARG A 248 -2.85 -30.85 11.21
CA ARG A 248 -2.58 -32.26 10.96
C ARG A 248 -2.74 -32.95 12.31
N ARG A 249 -3.82 -33.72 12.46
CA ARG A 249 -3.92 -34.73 13.53
C ARG A 249 -2.77 -35.71 13.27
N PRO A 250 -1.80 -35.88 14.20
CA PRO A 250 -0.89 -37.00 14.10
C PRO A 250 -1.75 -38.25 14.34
N THR A 251 -1.89 -39.08 13.30
CA THR A 251 -2.33 -40.46 13.46
C THR A 251 -1.25 -41.24 14.19
#